data_AF-A0A0P9MS13-F1
#
_entry.id   AF-A0A0P9MS13-F1
#
_cell.length_a   1.000
_cell.length_b   1.000
_cell.length_c   1.000
_cell.angle_alpha   90.00
_cell.angle_beta   90.00
_cell.angle_gamma   90.00
#
_symmetry.space_group_name_H-M   'P 1'
#
loop_
_entity.id
_entity.type
_entity.pdbx_description
1 polymer ?
#
loop_
_entity_poly.entity_id
_entity_poly.type
_entity_poly.pdbx_seq_one_letter_code
_entity_poly.pdbx_strand_id
1 'polypeptide(L)'
;MMDRVRCMLAIFLETLNITAPVFAMLFLGVLLRRIGAINDGFIVAASGLVFNVTMPALLFLGIIHADLRSALQPKLLIFFSVATLLSFAFAWLWAVWRCPYAERGIYVQGAFRGNNGVIGLALAASMYGSYGISLGAILAALVIVFYNTLSTVVLAVYSPVIKSDPWSIFKSVLANPLIISVIVASPFAYFSIGLPKWLETSGSYLAQMTLPLALICIGGTLSLASLRKSGKLAVSASVMKMVALPVLCTLAAWLAGFRGAELGILFLYFGSPTAAASYIMARTADGNYELAAAIIVITTLAAAVTTNVGIFILQWGGWI
;
A
#
# COMPACT_ATOMS: atom_id res chain seq x y z
N MET A 1 -7.47 29.79 24.43
CA MET A 1 -6.20 29.07 24.14
C MET A 1 -6.24 27.64 24.65
N MET A 2 -6.66 27.40 25.90
CA MET A 2 -6.84 26.04 26.45
C MET A 2 -7.79 25.14 25.64
N ASP A 3 -8.90 25.66 25.08
CA ASP A 3 -9.86 24.84 24.33
C ASP A 3 -9.30 24.36 22.98
N ARG A 4 -8.50 25.18 22.29
CA ARG A 4 -7.79 24.75 21.07
C ARG A 4 -6.73 23.69 21.37
N VAL A 5 -5.99 23.84 22.47
CA VAL A 5 -4.98 22.85 22.88
C VAL A 5 -5.63 21.52 23.24
N ARG A 6 -6.76 21.54 23.96
CA ARG A 6 -7.55 20.33 24.28
C ARG A 6 -8.09 19.65 23.02
N CYS A 7 -8.59 20.44 22.06
CA CYS A 7 -9.06 19.93 20.76
C CYS A 7 -7.91 19.28 19.95
N MET A 8 -6.74 19.95 19.87
CA MET A 8 -5.57 19.38 19.18
C MET A 8 -5.08 18.09 19.85
N LEU A 9 -5.05 18.04 21.19
CA LEU A 9 -4.67 16.84 21.92
C LEU A 9 -5.64 15.68 21.67
N ALA A 10 -6.95 15.96 21.61
CA ALA A 10 -7.97 14.96 21.32
C ALA A 10 -7.80 14.35 19.91
N ILE A 11 -7.63 15.20 18.89
CA ILE A 11 -7.40 14.76 17.50
C ILE A 11 -6.11 13.92 17.40
N PHE A 12 -5.05 14.34 18.08
CA PHE A 12 -3.79 13.60 18.11
C PHE A 12 -3.94 12.21 18.75
N LEU A 13 -4.62 12.12 19.89
CA LEU A 13 -4.88 10.84 20.57
C LEU A 13 -5.77 9.92 19.73
N GLU A 14 -6.79 10.47 19.07
CA GLU A 14 -7.65 9.74 18.14
C GLU A 14 -6.85 9.20 16.95
N THR A 15 -6.01 10.03 16.33
CA THR A 15 -5.12 9.63 15.22
C THR A 15 -4.20 8.47 15.65
N LEU A 16 -3.63 8.55 16.86
CA LEU A 16 -2.80 7.48 17.40
C LEU A 16 -3.62 6.20 17.65
N ASN A 17 -4.84 6.29 18.21
CA ASN A 17 -5.68 5.11 18.42
C ASN A 17 -6.02 4.39 17.10
N ILE A 18 -6.16 5.14 16.01
CA ILE A 18 -6.44 4.58 14.68
C ILE A 18 -5.19 3.91 14.08
N THR A 19 -4.02 4.54 14.15
CA THR A 19 -2.83 4.02 13.45
C THR A 19 -1.97 3.08 14.31
N ALA A 20 -2.03 3.20 15.64
CA ALA A 20 -1.20 2.43 16.55
C ALA A 20 -1.40 0.91 16.42
N PRO A 21 -2.62 0.35 16.24
CA PRO A 21 -2.77 -1.08 16.04
C PRO A 21 -2.01 -1.60 14.81
N VAL A 22 -2.04 -0.86 13.70
CA VAL A 22 -1.34 -1.22 12.46
C VAL A 22 0.17 -1.23 12.67
N PHE A 23 0.71 -0.16 13.25
CA PHE A 23 2.15 -0.08 13.51
C PHE A 23 2.61 -0.99 14.65
N ALA A 24 1.76 -1.29 15.64
CA ALA A 24 2.05 -2.24 16.70
C ALA A 24 2.23 -3.65 16.15
N MET A 25 1.35 -4.12 15.26
CA MET A 25 1.52 -5.43 14.60
C MET A 25 2.79 -5.50 13.76
N LEU A 26 3.12 -4.40 13.08
CA LEU A 26 4.36 -4.28 12.31
C LEU A 26 5.59 -4.36 13.23
N PHE A 27 5.64 -3.57 14.30
CA PHE A 27 6.76 -3.59 15.24
C PHE A 27 6.84 -4.89 16.05
N LEU A 28 5.71 -5.55 16.30
CA LEU A 28 5.68 -6.90 16.84
C LEU A 28 6.41 -7.88 15.91
N GLY A 29 6.20 -7.78 14.59
CA GLY A 29 6.96 -8.56 13.62
C GLY A 29 8.47 -8.33 13.70
N VAL A 30 8.89 -7.07 13.85
CA VAL A 30 10.32 -6.71 14.06
C VAL A 30 10.86 -7.38 15.33
N LEU A 31 10.11 -7.29 16.43
CA LEU A 31 10.48 -7.87 17.72
C LEU A 31 10.59 -9.39 17.63
N LEU A 32 9.58 -10.07 17.08
CA LEU A 32 9.54 -11.52 16.93
C LEU A 32 10.71 -12.02 16.08
N ARG A 33 11.08 -11.28 15.02
CA ARG A 33 12.27 -11.61 14.23
C ARG A 33 13.55 -11.44 15.04
N ARG A 34 13.66 -10.35 15.81
CA ARG A 34 14.85 -10.04 16.61
C ARG A 34 15.12 -11.05 17.73
N ILE A 35 14.07 -11.60 18.34
CA ILE A 35 14.19 -12.65 19.36
C ILE A 35 14.26 -14.07 18.77
N GLY A 36 14.22 -14.21 17.44
CA GLY A 36 14.29 -15.50 16.75
C GLY A 36 13.01 -16.34 16.80
N ALA A 37 11.87 -15.78 17.23
CA ALA A 37 10.58 -16.47 17.27
C ALA A 37 9.97 -16.71 15.87
N ILE A 38 10.31 -15.84 14.90
CA ILE A 38 9.99 -16.04 13.49
C ILE A 38 11.26 -15.98 12.64
N ASN A 39 11.29 -16.75 11.55
CA ASN A 39 12.42 -16.85 10.64
C ASN A 39 11.98 -16.62 9.18
N ASP A 40 12.92 -16.72 8.23
CA ASP A 40 12.62 -16.48 6.81
C ASP A 40 11.63 -17.49 6.25
N GLY A 41 11.71 -18.75 6.70
CA GLY A 41 10.77 -19.81 6.31
C GLY A 41 9.34 -19.49 6.73
N PHE A 42 9.14 -19.06 7.98
CA PHE A 42 7.83 -18.61 8.46
C PHE A 42 7.32 -17.43 7.64
N ILE A 43 8.14 -16.39 7.44
CA ILE A 43 7.74 -15.18 6.71
C ILE A 43 7.32 -15.53 5.28
N VAL A 44 8.07 -16.38 4.58
CA VAL A 44 7.75 -16.81 3.21
C VAL A 44 6.43 -17.59 3.18
N ALA A 45 6.26 -18.58 4.06
CA ALA A 45 5.05 -19.40 4.12
C ALA A 45 3.81 -18.57 4.49
N ALA A 46 3.92 -17.75 5.54
CA ALA A 46 2.85 -16.87 6.00
C ALA A 46 2.48 -15.81 4.97
N SER A 47 3.47 -15.17 4.31
CA SER A 47 3.20 -14.22 3.23
C SER A 47 2.51 -14.89 2.03
N GLY A 48 2.89 -16.14 1.72
CA GLY A 48 2.23 -16.95 0.71
C GLY A 48 0.76 -17.26 1.06
N LEU A 49 0.49 -17.64 2.32
CA LEU A 49 -0.86 -17.83 2.83
C LEU A 49 -1.68 -16.53 2.77
N VAL A 50 -1.06 -15.40 3.14
CA VAL A 50 -1.69 -14.08 3.07
C VAL A 50 -2.12 -13.79 1.64
N PHE A 51 -1.18 -13.80 0.70
CA PHE A 51 -1.39 -13.34 -0.66
C PHE A 51 -2.30 -14.26 -1.49
N ASN A 52 -2.20 -15.57 -1.28
CA ASN A 52 -2.91 -16.55 -2.11
C ASN A 52 -4.27 -16.98 -1.54
N VAL A 53 -4.51 -16.78 -0.23
CA VAL A 53 -5.71 -17.32 0.43
C VAL A 53 -6.44 -16.24 1.22
N THR A 54 -5.81 -15.69 2.25
CA THR A 54 -6.55 -14.86 3.21
C THR A 54 -6.91 -13.49 2.65
N MET A 55 -6.00 -12.87 1.90
CA MET A 55 -6.20 -11.57 1.31
C MET A 55 -7.23 -11.62 0.17
N PRO A 56 -7.21 -12.62 -0.74
CA PRO A 56 -8.35 -12.88 -1.61
C PRO A 56 -9.67 -13.01 -0.86
N ALA A 57 -9.72 -13.72 0.28
CA ALA A 57 -10.95 -13.83 1.07
C ALA A 57 -11.38 -12.47 1.68
N LEU A 58 -10.44 -11.67 2.20
CA LEU A 58 -10.69 -10.32 2.69
C LEU A 58 -11.29 -9.42 1.61
N LEU A 59 -10.69 -9.40 0.41
CA LEU A 59 -11.17 -8.58 -0.70
C LEU A 59 -12.54 -9.07 -1.19
N PHE A 60 -12.73 -10.38 -1.29
CA PHE A 60 -13.99 -10.97 -1.72
C PHE A 60 -15.12 -10.57 -0.77
N LEU A 61 -14.96 -10.83 0.53
CA LEU A 61 -15.94 -10.49 1.54
C LEU A 61 -16.14 -8.97 1.66
N GLY A 62 -15.07 -8.19 1.51
CA GLY A 62 -15.14 -6.73 1.49
C GLY A 62 -15.97 -6.17 0.34
N ILE A 63 -16.02 -6.85 -0.80
CA ILE A 63 -16.79 -6.45 -1.99
C ILE A 63 -18.23 -6.94 -1.91
N ILE A 64 -18.49 -8.19 -1.51
CA ILE A 64 -19.88 -8.70 -1.43
C ILE A 64 -20.70 -8.01 -0.34
N HIS A 65 -20.04 -7.56 0.74
CA HIS A 65 -20.68 -6.79 1.80
C HIS A 65 -20.61 -5.27 1.56
N ALA A 66 -19.95 -4.84 0.48
CA ALA A 66 -19.92 -3.43 0.13
C ALA A 66 -21.30 -2.99 -0.37
N ASP A 67 -21.72 -1.80 0.03
CA ASP A 67 -22.64 -1.05 -0.81
C ASP A 67 -21.85 -0.57 -2.03
N LEU A 68 -21.90 -1.36 -3.11
CA LEU A 68 -21.22 -1.07 -4.38
C LEU A 68 -21.53 0.32 -4.90
N ARG A 69 -22.72 0.89 -4.64
CA ARG A 69 -23.06 2.25 -5.09
C ARG A 69 -22.23 3.30 -4.36
N SER A 70 -21.89 3.06 -3.10
CA SER A 70 -21.04 3.93 -2.29
C SER A 70 -19.54 3.76 -2.56
N ALA A 71 -19.12 2.55 -2.94
CA ALA A 71 -17.71 2.19 -3.12
C ALA A 71 -17.22 2.34 -4.57
N LEU A 72 -18.06 2.04 -5.57
CA LEU A 72 -17.74 2.30 -6.99
C LEU A 72 -18.04 3.75 -7.31
N GLN A 73 -17.06 4.61 -7.09
CA GLN A 73 -17.12 6.02 -7.41
C GLN A 73 -16.24 6.31 -8.63
N PRO A 74 -16.80 6.42 -9.85
CA PRO A 74 -16.00 6.57 -11.07
C PRO A 74 -15.06 7.78 -11.01
N LYS A 75 -15.53 8.90 -10.44
CA LYS A 75 -14.71 10.11 -10.27
C LYS A 75 -13.45 9.83 -9.43
N LEU A 76 -13.59 9.10 -8.32
CA LEU A 76 -12.48 8.74 -7.43
C LEU A 76 -11.52 7.76 -8.11
N LEU A 77 -12.04 6.73 -8.79
CA LEU A 77 -11.23 5.74 -9.49
C LEU A 77 -10.42 6.35 -10.64
N ILE A 78 -11.04 7.24 -11.42
CA ILE A 78 -10.36 7.99 -12.49
C ILE A 78 -9.29 8.89 -11.90
N PHE A 79 -9.62 9.67 -10.86
CA PHE A 79 -8.64 10.53 -10.19
C PHE A 79 -7.46 9.72 -9.68
N PHE A 80 -7.70 8.63 -8.95
CA PHE A 80 -6.66 7.79 -8.38
C PHE A 80 -5.77 7.14 -9.46
N SER A 81 -6.36 6.71 -10.58
CA SER A 81 -5.63 6.17 -11.74
C SER A 81 -4.72 7.23 -12.36
N VAL A 82 -5.27 8.41 -12.66
CA VAL A 82 -4.53 9.52 -13.26
C VAL A 82 -3.42 10.00 -12.31
N ALA A 83 -3.72 10.19 -11.04
CA ALA A 83 -2.74 10.58 -10.03
C ALA A 83 -1.63 9.52 -9.87
N THR A 84 -1.94 8.23 -9.99
CA THR A 84 -0.95 7.15 -9.98
C THR A 84 -0.03 7.22 -11.20
N LEU A 85 -0.58 7.43 -12.40
CA LEU A 85 0.20 7.60 -13.64
C LEU A 85 1.09 8.85 -13.59
N LEU A 86 0.55 9.97 -13.10
CA LEU A 86 1.32 11.21 -12.93
C LEU A 86 2.40 11.08 -11.86
N SER A 87 2.12 10.38 -10.76
CA SER A 87 3.11 10.07 -9.73
C SER A 87 4.27 9.25 -10.27
N PHE A 88 3.96 8.24 -11.09
CA PHE A 88 4.97 7.44 -11.78
C PHE A 88 5.79 8.28 -12.74
N ALA A 89 5.15 9.07 -13.61
CA ALA A 89 5.82 9.95 -14.55
C ALA A 89 6.71 10.97 -13.83
N PHE A 90 6.23 11.58 -12.75
CA PHE A 90 6.99 12.52 -11.93
C PHE A 90 8.21 11.87 -11.28
N ALA A 91 8.04 10.70 -10.66
CA ALA A 91 9.15 9.97 -10.06
C ALA A 91 10.19 9.56 -11.11
N TRP A 92 9.76 9.19 -12.32
CA TRP A 92 10.64 8.81 -13.41
C TRP A 92 11.39 10.00 -14.01
N LEU A 93 10.71 11.12 -14.28
CA LEU A 93 11.35 12.35 -14.74
C LEU A 93 12.40 12.84 -13.72
N TRP A 94 12.05 12.79 -12.44
CA TRP A 94 13.01 13.10 -11.37
C TRP A 94 14.22 12.16 -11.39
N ALA A 95 14.00 10.86 -11.58
CA ALA A 95 15.09 9.89 -11.66
C ALA A 95 15.99 10.13 -12.89
N VAL A 96 15.42 10.50 -14.03
CA VAL A 96 16.18 10.87 -15.24
C VAL A 96 17.07 12.07 -14.97
N TRP A 97 16.58 13.07 -14.22
CA TRP A 97 17.33 14.28 -13.93
C TRP A 97 18.39 14.12 -12.83
N ARG A 98 18.09 13.36 -11.76
CA ARG A 98 18.91 13.35 -10.53
C ARG A 98 19.59 12.03 -10.20
N CYS A 99 19.23 10.93 -10.86
CA CYS A 99 19.72 9.59 -10.49
C CYS A 99 20.65 9.00 -11.57
N PRO A 100 21.71 8.27 -11.17
CA PRO A 100 22.54 7.49 -12.08
C PRO A 100 21.70 6.50 -12.88
N TYR A 101 22.02 6.31 -14.16
CA TYR A 101 21.24 5.49 -15.10
C TYR A 101 20.89 4.10 -14.55
N ALA A 102 21.89 3.40 -14.00
CA ALA A 102 21.74 2.05 -13.44
C ALA A 102 20.74 1.96 -12.27
N GLU A 103 20.54 3.05 -11.54
CA GLU A 103 19.68 3.09 -10.34
C GLU A 103 18.26 3.59 -10.63
N ARG A 104 18.00 4.13 -11.84
CA ARG A 104 16.72 4.79 -12.15
C ARG A 104 15.52 3.87 -12.00
N GLY A 105 15.61 2.64 -12.52
CA GLY A 105 14.51 1.68 -12.40
C GLY A 105 14.12 1.39 -10.95
N ILE A 106 15.13 1.22 -10.09
CA ILE A 106 14.94 0.87 -8.68
C ILE A 106 14.49 2.08 -7.87
N TYR A 107 15.08 3.25 -8.13
CA TYR A 107 14.66 4.51 -7.54
C TYR A 107 13.20 4.78 -7.83
N VAL A 108 12.76 4.67 -9.09
CA VAL A 108 11.37 4.92 -9.48
C VAL A 108 10.46 3.98 -8.72
N GLN A 109 10.71 2.66 -8.78
CA GLN A 109 9.92 1.69 -8.01
C GLN A 109 9.82 2.04 -6.53
N GLY A 110 10.95 2.39 -5.91
CA GLY A 110 10.98 2.83 -4.52
C GLY A 110 10.12 4.07 -4.27
N ALA A 111 10.18 5.03 -5.18
CA ALA A 111 9.55 6.34 -5.05
C ALA A 111 8.03 6.36 -5.29
N PHE A 112 7.47 5.52 -6.18
CA PHE A 112 6.03 5.58 -6.50
C PHE A 112 5.21 4.40 -5.95
N ARG A 113 5.79 3.18 -5.89
CA ARG A 113 5.05 1.94 -5.61
C ARG A 113 4.78 1.77 -4.11
N GLY A 114 3.58 2.14 -3.66
CA GLY A 114 3.12 1.96 -2.28
C GLY A 114 2.66 0.53 -1.94
N ASN A 115 2.70 0.19 -0.66
CA ASN A 115 2.18 -1.04 -0.10
C ASN A 115 0.67 -0.91 0.17
N ASN A 116 -0.08 -0.65 -0.90
CA ASN A 116 -1.49 -0.28 -0.79
C ASN A 116 -2.37 -1.49 -0.50
N GLY A 117 -1.96 -2.67 -0.97
CA GLY A 117 -2.65 -3.92 -0.68
C GLY A 117 -2.69 -4.23 0.82
N VAL A 118 -1.59 -4.02 1.55
CA VAL A 118 -1.52 -4.39 2.96
C VAL A 118 -1.61 -3.17 3.87
N ILE A 119 -0.62 -2.27 3.84
CA ILE A 119 -0.53 -1.16 4.80
C ILE A 119 -1.59 -0.10 4.49
N GLY A 120 -1.77 0.27 3.22
CA GLY A 120 -2.80 1.22 2.81
C GLY A 120 -4.19 0.74 3.18
N LEU A 121 -4.51 -0.51 2.84
CA LEU A 121 -5.78 -1.15 3.21
C LEU A 121 -5.96 -1.28 4.74
N ALA A 122 -4.92 -1.66 5.49
CA ALA A 122 -5.00 -1.77 6.94
C ALA A 122 -5.33 -0.43 7.61
N LEU A 123 -4.68 0.64 7.16
CA LEU A 123 -4.93 1.99 7.67
C LEU A 123 -6.34 2.46 7.28
N ALA A 124 -6.77 2.22 6.04
CA ALA A 124 -8.11 2.56 5.58
C ALA A 124 -9.19 1.81 6.38
N ALA A 125 -8.99 0.52 6.62
CA ALA A 125 -9.88 -0.31 7.43
C ALA A 125 -9.92 0.16 8.89
N SER A 126 -8.77 0.52 9.47
CA SER A 126 -8.70 1.02 10.84
C SER A 126 -9.45 2.34 11.01
N MET A 127 -9.36 3.21 10.01
CA MET A 127 -9.91 4.57 10.08
C MET A 127 -11.38 4.65 9.66
N TYR A 128 -11.80 3.84 8.69
CA TYR A 128 -13.13 3.93 8.06
C TYR A 128 -13.93 2.61 8.10
N GLY A 129 -13.48 1.62 8.86
CA GLY A 129 -14.19 0.36 9.07
C GLY A 129 -14.48 -0.38 7.76
N SER A 130 -15.72 -0.87 7.63
CA SER A 130 -16.18 -1.61 6.45
C SER A 130 -16.07 -0.79 5.16
N TYR A 131 -16.40 0.50 5.19
CA TYR A 131 -16.25 1.39 4.03
C TYR A 131 -14.79 1.47 3.56
N GLY A 132 -13.86 1.59 4.51
CA GLY A 132 -12.42 1.57 4.23
C GLY A 132 -11.95 0.25 3.61
N ILE A 133 -12.48 -0.88 4.06
CA ILE A 133 -12.20 -2.20 3.47
C ILE A 133 -12.74 -2.28 2.04
N SER A 134 -13.99 -1.87 1.81
CA SER A 134 -14.65 -1.97 0.50
C SER A 134 -14.00 -1.05 -0.54
N LEU A 135 -13.88 0.25 -0.26
CA LEU A 135 -13.24 1.19 -1.18
C LEU A 135 -11.74 0.87 -1.33
N GLY A 136 -11.07 0.55 -0.22
CA GLY A 136 -9.67 0.15 -0.23
C GLY A 136 -9.42 -1.09 -1.07
N ALA A 137 -10.29 -2.10 -1.03
CA ALA A 137 -10.17 -3.30 -1.85
C ALA A 137 -10.19 -2.98 -3.35
N ILE A 138 -11.11 -2.12 -3.78
CA ILE A 138 -11.24 -1.67 -5.17
C ILE A 138 -9.98 -0.89 -5.59
N LEU A 139 -9.53 0.06 -4.77
CA LEU A 139 -8.33 0.84 -5.04
C LEU A 139 -7.06 -0.03 -5.05
N ALA A 140 -6.98 -1.04 -4.19
CA ALA A 140 -5.86 -1.97 -4.13
C ALA A 140 -5.82 -2.81 -5.41
N ALA A 141 -6.94 -3.38 -5.84
CA ALA A 141 -7.01 -4.15 -7.08
C ALA A 141 -6.57 -3.31 -8.29
N LEU A 142 -7.07 -2.07 -8.38
CA LEU A 142 -6.71 -1.12 -9.43
C LEU A 142 -5.22 -0.75 -9.40
N VAL A 143 -4.69 -0.38 -8.24
CA VAL A 143 -3.29 0.05 -8.14
C VAL A 143 -2.30 -1.09 -8.34
N ILE A 144 -2.66 -2.33 -7.99
CA ILE A 144 -1.80 -3.50 -8.24
C ILE A 144 -1.53 -3.67 -9.73
N VAL A 145 -2.53 -3.45 -10.59
CA VAL A 145 -2.37 -3.51 -12.06
C VAL A 145 -1.40 -2.42 -12.52
N PHE A 146 -1.60 -1.18 -12.07
CA PHE A 146 -0.71 -0.07 -12.42
C PHE A 146 0.71 -0.32 -11.92
N TYR A 147 0.88 -0.67 -10.65
CA TYR A 147 2.18 -0.86 -10.04
C TYR A 147 2.95 -2.01 -10.70
N ASN A 148 2.32 -3.14 -10.99
CA ASN A 148 3.01 -4.25 -11.65
C ASN A 148 3.40 -3.91 -13.09
N THR A 149 2.49 -3.27 -13.84
CA THR A 149 2.75 -2.88 -15.23
C THR A 149 3.85 -1.82 -15.31
N LEU A 150 3.70 -0.71 -14.58
CA LEU A 150 4.61 0.43 -14.64
C LEU A 150 5.99 0.09 -14.04
N SER A 151 6.06 -0.70 -12.97
CA SER A 151 7.33 -1.22 -12.44
C SER A 151 8.06 -2.07 -13.48
N THR A 152 7.35 -2.96 -14.17
CA THR A 152 7.96 -3.82 -15.20
C THR A 152 8.46 -2.99 -16.37
N VAL A 153 7.69 -2.01 -16.83
CA VAL A 153 8.09 -1.08 -17.90
C VAL A 153 9.37 -0.33 -17.52
N VAL A 154 9.40 0.33 -16.35
CA VAL A 154 10.59 1.12 -15.97
C VAL A 154 11.82 0.23 -15.74
N LEU A 155 11.65 -0.98 -15.19
CA LEU A 155 12.77 -1.92 -15.04
C LEU A 155 13.27 -2.41 -16.39
N ALA A 156 12.38 -2.74 -17.33
CA ALA A 156 12.78 -3.20 -18.66
C ALA A 156 13.58 -2.16 -19.45
N VAL A 157 13.36 -0.86 -19.19
CA VAL A 157 14.15 0.21 -19.81
C VAL A 157 15.60 0.25 -19.32
N TYR A 158 15.85 -0.14 -18.06
CA TYR A 158 17.15 0.00 -17.42
C TYR A 158 17.86 -1.33 -17.11
N SER A 159 17.17 -2.47 -17.21
CA SER A 159 17.72 -3.80 -16.99
C SER A 159 17.96 -4.51 -18.32
N PRO A 160 19.14 -5.12 -18.53
CA PRO A 160 19.41 -5.92 -19.73
C PRO A 160 18.71 -7.28 -19.71
N VAL A 161 18.18 -7.72 -18.56
CA VAL A 161 17.60 -9.06 -18.34
C VAL A 161 16.07 -9.04 -18.48
N ILE A 162 15.43 -7.97 -18.00
CA ILE A 162 13.97 -7.86 -18.05
C ILE A 162 13.56 -7.35 -19.43
N LYS A 163 12.79 -8.17 -20.15
CA LYS A 163 12.05 -7.71 -21.34
C LYS A 163 10.62 -7.39 -20.94
N SER A 164 10.14 -6.22 -21.33
CA SER A 164 8.72 -5.88 -21.24
C SER A 164 7.97 -6.64 -22.34
N ASP A 165 7.44 -7.82 -22.01
CA ASP A 165 6.49 -8.53 -22.86
C ASP A 165 5.05 -8.20 -22.42
N PRO A 166 4.27 -7.50 -23.25
CA PRO A 166 2.88 -7.18 -22.96
C PRO A 166 2.04 -8.43 -22.66
N TRP A 167 2.33 -9.56 -23.31
CA TRP A 167 1.60 -10.80 -23.10
C TRP A 167 1.87 -11.40 -21.71
N SER A 168 3.14 -11.45 -21.29
CA SER A 168 3.53 -11.85 -19.94
C SER A 168 2.89 -10.95 -18.86
N ILE A 169 2.85 -9.63 -19.08
CA ILE A 169 2.19 -8.70 -18.16
C ILE A 169 0.69 -9.01 -18.07
N PHE A 170 0.01 -9.17 -19.20
CA PHE A 170 -1.41 -9.49 -19.24
C PHE A 170 -1.72 -10.81 -18.52
N LYS A 171 -0.91 -11.86 -18.77
CA LYS A 171 -1.04 -13.16 -18.10
C LYS A 171 -0.81 -13.05 -16.59
N SER A 172 0.16 -12.24 -16.15
CA SER A 172 0.44 -12.01 -14.73
C SER A 172 -0.70 -11.27 -14.03
N VAL A 173 -1.34 -10.33 -14.71
CA VAL A 173 -2.54 -9.62 -14.22
C VAL A 173 -3.70 -10.60 -14.05
N LEU A 174 -4.01 -11.41 -15.07
CA LEU A 174 -5.11 -12.38 -14.99
C LEU A 174 -4.86 -13.48 -13.95
N ALA A 175 -3.61 -13.88 -13.73
CA ALA A 175 -3.25 -14.89 -12.75
C ALA A 175 -3.18 -14.35 -11.31
N ASN A 176 -3.38 -13.04 -11.09
CA ASN A 176 -3.24 -12.44 -9.77
C ASN A 176 -4.45 -12.81 -8.88
N PRO A 177 -4.25 -13.54 -7.75
CA PRO A 177 -5.34 -13.99 -6.89
C PRO A 177 -6.23 -12.85 -6.36
N LEU A 178 -5.66 -11.65 -6.15
CA LEU A 178 -6.39 -10.48 -5.66
C LEU A 178 -7.33 -9.93 -6.74
N ILE A 179 -6.88 -9.90 -7.99
CA ILE A 179 -7.68 -9.46 -9.13
C ILE A 179 -8.79 -10.47 -9.41
N ILE A 180 -8.46 -11.77 -9.39
CA ILE A 180 -9.44 -12.85 -9.53
C ILE A 180 -10.52 -12.71 -8.45
N SER A 181 -10.12 -12.50 -7.19
CA SER A 181 -11.07 -12.29 -6.09
C SER A 181 -12.03 -11.14 -6.34
N VAL A 182 -11.53 -9.96 -6.76
CA VAL A 182 -12.38 -8.80 -7.07
C VAL A 182 -13.33 -9.08 -8.24
N ILE A 183 -12.84 -9.72 -9.30
CA ILE A 183 -13.66 -10.07 -10.48
C ILE A 183 -14.75 -11.07 -10.09
N VAL A 184 -14.43 -12.10 -9.30
CA VAL A 184 -15.39 -13.12 -8.87
C VAL A 184 -16.38 -12.55 -7.85
N ALA A 185 -15.96 -11.62 -6.98
CA ALA A 185 -16.85 -10.95 -6.03
C ALA A 185 -17.86 -10.01 -6.70
N SER A 186 -17.50 -9.43 -7.86
CA SER A 186 -18.31 -8.40 -8.52
C SER A 186 -19.72 -8.90 -8.92
N PRO A 187 -19.90 -10.08 -9.56
CA PRO A 187 -21.23 -10.66 -9.79
C PRO A 187 -22.01 -10.93 -8.50
N PHE A 188 -21.36 -11.45 -7.47
CA PHE A 188 -22.02 -11.73 -6.18
C PHE A 188 -22.57 -10.45 -5.57
N ALA A 189 -21.76 -9.40 -5.55
CA ALA A 189 -22.16 -8.09 -5.06
C ALA A 189 -23.25 -7.45 -5.93
N TYR A 190 -23.14 -7.53 -7.27
CA TYR A 190 -24.12 -6.94 -8.20
C TYR A 190 -25.50 -7.61 -8.11
N PHE A 191 -25.53 -8.94 -8.06
CA PHE A 191 -26.78 -9.71 -7.95
C PHE A 191 -27.24 -9.90 -6.49
N SER A 192 -26.54 -9.33 -5.51
CA SER A 192 -26.81 -9.51 -4.07
C SER A 192 -26.88 -10.98 -3.66
N ILE A 193 -26.01 -11.81 -4.24
CA ILE A 193 -25.91 -13.24 -3.93
C ILE A 193 -25.21 -13.39 -2.59
N GLY A 194 -25.96 -13.80 -1.57
CA GLY A 194 -25.42 -14.13 -0.26
C GLY A 194 -24.64 -15.45 -0.27
N LEU A 195 -23.72 -15.60 0.69
CA LEU A 195 -23.07 -16.87 0.98
C LEU A 195 -23.84 -17.64 2.07
N PRO A 196 -23.79 -18.98 2.07
CA PRO A 196 -24.21 -19.76 3.23
C PRO A 196 -23.46 -19.35 4.49
N LYS A 197 -24.13 -19.32 5.65
CA LYS A 197 -23.56 -18.75 6.88
C LYS A 197 -22.23 -19.37 7.30
N TRP A 198 -22.07 -20.68 7.11
CA TRP A 198 -20.83 -21.39 7.46
C TRP A 198 -19.65 -20.93 6.57
N LEU A 199 -19.90 -20.65 5.29
CA LEU A 199 -18.88 -20.22 4.33
C LEU A 199 -18.49 -18.76 4.58
N GLU A 200 -19.46 -17.90 4.82
CA GLU A 200 -19.26 -16.51 5.20
C GLU A 200 -18.42 -16.40 6.49
N THR A 201 -18.77 -17.18 7.51
CA THR A 201 -18.04 -17.21 8.79
C THR A 201 -16.61 -17.72 8.61
N SER A 202 -16.43 -18.80 7.84
CA SER A 202 -15.09 -19.34 7.54
C SER A 202 -14.22 -18.34 6.76
N GLY A 203 -14.80 -17.69 5.76
CA GLY A 203 -14.12 -16.63 5.02
C GLY A 203 -13.76 -15.44 5.91
N SER A 204 -14.62 -15.10 6.88
CA SER A 204 -14.37 -14.01 7.83
C SER A 204 -13.19 -14.31 8.74
N TYR A 205 -13.01 -15.55 9.19
CA TYR A 205 -11.81 -15.96 9.94
C TYR A 205 -10.53 -15.75 9.12
N LEU A 206 -10.55 -16.11 7.83
CA LEU A 206 -9.42 -15.85 6.93
C LEU A 206 -9.19 -14.35 6.76
N ALA A 207 -10.24 -13.58 6.49
CA ALA A 207 -10.16 -12.14 6.27
C ALA A 207 -9.60 -11.38 7.49
N GLN A 208 -10.05 -11.73 8.70
CA GLN A 208 -9.57 -11.13 9.94
C GLN A 208 -8.10 -11.48 10.25
N MET A 209 -7.62 -12.64 9.78
CA MET A 209 -6.21 -13.03 9.91
C MET A 209 -5.28 -12.25 8.95
N THR A 210 -5.80 -11.78 7.82
CA THR A 210 -5.01 -11.17 6.74
C THR A 210 -4.12 -10.04 7.21
N LEU A 211 -4.69 -8.96 7.75
CA LEU A 211 -3.94 -7.75 8.08
C LEU A 211 -2.95 -7.97 9.23
N PRO A 212 -3.33 -8.61 10.36
CA PRO A 212 -2.40 -8.90 11.44
C PRO A 212 -1.19 -9.72 10.98
N LEU A 213 -1.43 -10.82 10.25
CA LEU A 213 -0.36 -11.71 9.78
C LEU A 213 0.54 -11.02 8.75
N ALA A 214 -0.04 -10.27 7.82
CA ALA A 214 0.70 -9.54 6.80
C ALA A 214 1.59 -8.45 7.40
N LEU A 215 1.09 -7.70 8.39
CA LEU A 215 1.86 -6.66 9.09
C LEU A 215 3.01 -7.26 9.90
N ILE A 216 2.78 -8.37 10.62
CA ILE A 216 3.86 -9.12 11.30
C ILE A 216 4.93 -9.54 10.28
N CYS A 217 4.53 -10.11 9.13
CA CYS A 217 5.47 -10.53 8.10
C CYS A 217 6.28 -9.36 7.55
N ILE A 218 5.63 -8.23 7.24
CA ILE A 218 6.33 -7.00 6.80
C ILE A 218 7.34 -6.56 7.86
N GLY A 219 6.93 -6.49 9.12
CA GLY A 219 7.83 -6.17 10.23
C GLY A 219 9.03 -7.11 10.33
N GLY A 220 8.79 -8.42 10.19
CA GLY A 220 9.83 -9.44 10.22
C GLY A 220 10.83 -9.36 9.06
N THR A 221 10.46 -8.73 7.93
CA THR A 221 11.38 -8.47 6.81
C THR A 221 12.25 -7.22 7.00
N LEU A 222 11.95 -6.36 7.98
CA LEU A 222 12.70 -5.13 8.18
C LEU A 222 14.08 -5.43 8.76
N SER A 223 15.11 -5.23 7.94
CA SER A 223 16.50 -5.38 8.33
C SER A 223 17.18 -4.03 8.56
N LEU A 224 17.54 -3.75 9.82
CA LEU A 224 18.34 -2.56 10.17
C LEU A 224 19.74 -2.59 9.54
N ALA A 225 20.23 -3.76 9.13
CA ALA A 225 21.49 -3.85 8.39
C ALA A 225 21.41 -3.16 7.02
N SER A 226 20.24 -3.16 6.38
CA SER A 226 20.01 -2.49 5.09
C SER A 226 20.06 -0.97 5.20
N LEU A 227 19.69 -0.39 6.36
CA LEU A 227 19.81 1.04 6.66
C LEU A 227 21.28 1.50 6.70
N ARG A 228 22.21 0.67 7.18
CA ARG A 228 23.64 1.05 7.21
C ARG A 228 24.25 1.19 5.82
N LYS A 229 23.62 0.57 4.81
CA LYS A 229 23.98 0.68 3.40
C LYS A 229 23.15 1.74 2.65
N SER A 230 22.26 2.46 3.34
CA SER A 230 21.37 3.42 2.68
C SER A 230 22.15 4.65 2.19
N GLY A 231 22.22 4.83 0.88
CA GLY A 231 22.80 6.02 0.26
C GLY A 231 21.81 7.19 0.12
N LYS A 232 22.31 8.34 -0.34
CA LYS A 232 21.50 9.55 -0.62
C LYS A 232 20.28 9.25 -1.53
N LEU A 233 20.42 8.30 -2.46
CA LEU A 233 19.33 7.88 -3.35
C LEU A 233 18.17 7.22 -2.59
N ALA A 234 18.46 6.39 -1.58
CA ALA A 234 17.43 5.74 -0.79
C ALA A 234 16.58 6.79 -0.05
N VAL A 235 17.26 7.73 0.62
CA VAL A 235 16.59 8.86 1.32
C VAL A 235 15.78 9.69 0.34
N SER A 236 16.33 10.04 -0.83
CA SER A 236 15.61 10.81 -1.85
C SER A 236 14.35 10.09 -2.35
N ALA A 237 14.42 8.80 -2.64
CA ALA A 237 13.26 8.01 -3.05
C ALA A 237 12.22 7.91 -1.92
N SER A 238 12.67 7.74 -0.68
CA SER A 238 11.79 7.70 0.48
C SER A 238 11.09 9.04 0.75
N VAL A 239 11.78 10.18 0.60
CA VAL A 239 11.17 11.51 0.69
C VAL A 239 10.15 11.72 -0.42
N MET A 240 10.49 11.29 -1.64
CA MET A 240 9.53 11.31 -2.77
C MET A 240 8.27 10.52 -2.41
N LYS A 241 8.43 9.30 -1.89
CA LYS A 241 7.31 8.40 -1.61
C LYS A 241 6.46 8.80 -0.40
N MET A 242 7.10 9.25 0.68
CA MET A 242 6.42 9.48 1.97
C MET A 242 6.02 10.93 2.20
N VAL A 243 6.56 11.87 1.42
CA VAL A 243 6.29 13.31 1.59
C VAL A 243 5.81 13.93 0.29
N ALA A 244 6.62 13.90 -0.77
CA ALA A 244 6.30 14.65 -1.99
C ALA A 244 5.02 14.14 -2.66
N LEU A 245 4.92 12.84 -2.96
CA LEU A 245 3.75 12.27 -3.62
C LEU A 245 2.48 12.36 -2.75
N PRO A 246 2.49 12.01 -1.44
CA PRO A 246 1.30 12.13 -0.61
C PRO A 246 0.81 13.58 -0.53
N VAL A 247 1.70 14.55 -0.36
CA VAL A 247 1.33 15.97 -0.33
C VAL A 247 0.72 16.41 -1.67
N LEU A 248 1.40 16.13 -2.79
CA LEU A 248 0.93 16.54 -4.11
C LEU A 248 -0.40 15.89 -4.49
N CYS A 249 -0.53 14.57 -4.31
CA CYS A 249 -1.73 13.84 -4.66
C CYS A 249 -2.91 14.19 -3.74
N THR A 250 -2.67 14.37 -2.44
CA THR A 250 -3.73 14.75 -1.49
C THR A 250 -4.19 16.19 -1.74
N LEU A 251 -3.27 17.11 -2.03
CA LEU A 251 -3.63 18.47 -2.43
C LEU A 251 -4.44 18.48 -3.72
N ALA A 252 -4.00 17.72 -4.74
CA ALA A 252 -4.74 17.59 -6.00
C ALA A 252 -6.14 16.99 -5.78
N ALA A 253 -6.27 16.01 -4.88
CA ALA A 253 -7.56 15.41 -4.54
C ALA A 253 -8.49 16.43 -3.85
N TRP A 254 -7.94 17.18 -2.90
CA TRP A 254 -8.66 18.23 -2.21
C TRP A 254 -9.12 19.34 -3.19
N LEU A 255 -8.26 19.76 -4.13
CA LEU A 255 -8.64 20.72 -5.17
C LEU A 255 -9.69 20.16 -6.16
N ALA A 256 -9.66 18.85 -6.44
CA ALA A 256 -10.68 18.17 -7.24
C ALA A 256 -12.03 17.98 -6.51
N GLY A 257 -12.12 18.41 -5.25
CA GLY A 257 -13.33 18.44 -4.44
C GLY A 257 -13.55 17.20 -3.56
N PHE A 258 -12.59 16.29 -3.45
CA PHE A 258 -12.71 15.13 -2.55
C PHE A 258 -12.61 15.59 -1.08
N ARG A 259 -13.47 15.06 -0.20
CA ARG A 259 -13.55 15.39 1.23
C ARG A 259 -13.90 14.14 2.03
N GLY A 260 -13.78 14.20 3.35
CA GLY A 260 -14.17 13.12 4.25
C GLY A 260 -13.37 11.84 4.00
N ALA A 261 -14.07 10.71 4.04
CA ALA A 261 -13.46 9.39 3.90
C ALA A 261 -12.72 9.18 2.56
N GLU A 262 -13.23 9.73 1.47
CA GLU A 262 -12.62 9.62 0.14
C GLU A 262 -11.22 10.24 0.11
N LEU A 263 -11.09 11.47 0.64
CA LEU A 263 -9.81 12.18 0.71
C LEU A 263 -8.84 11.47 1.66
N GLY A 264 -9.32 11.00 2.81
CA GLY A 264 -8.49 10.29 3.78
C GLY A 264 -7.96 8.98 3.21
N ILE A 265 -8.79 8.19 2.53
CA ILE A 265 -8.37 6.93 1.89
C ILE A 265 -7.36 7.21 0.77
N LEU A 266 -7.57 8.23 -0.06
CA LEU A 266 -6.58 8.64 -1.08
C LEU A 266 -5.25 9.00 -0.43
N PHE A 267 -5.25 9.82 0.64
CA PHE A 267 -4.05 10.16 1.40
C PHE A 267 -3.35 8.89 1.92
N LEU A 268 -4.07 7.97 2.54
CA LEU A 268 -3.52 6.72 3.09
C LEU A 268 -2.90 5.84 2.00
N TYR A 269 -3.49 5.80 0.80
CA TYR A 269 -2.98 5.04 -0.33
C TYR A 269 -1.73 5.68 -0.95
N PHE A 270 -1.71 7.00 -1.12
CA PHE A 270 -0.50 7.67 -1.62
C PHE A 270 0.62 7.68 -0.57
N GLY A 271 0.26 7.83 0.71
CA GLY A 271 1.12 7.84 1.89
C GLY A 271 1.55 6.47 2.42
N SER A 272 1.10 5.37 1.81
CA SER A 272 1.56 4.03 2.16
C SER A 272 3.03 3.83 1.77
N PRO A 273 3.87 3.19 2.62
CA PRO A 273 5.29 3.01 2.36
C PRO A 273 5.57 2.12 1.15
N THR A 274 6.81 2.07 0.70
CA THR A 274 7.20 1.27 -0.48
C THR A 274 6.87 -0.20 -0.29
N ALA A 275 6.28 -0.84 -1.30
CA ALA A 275 5.94 -2.26 -1.25
C ALA A 275 7.17 -3.16 -1.18
N ALA A 276 7.10 -4.20 -0.34
CA ALA A 276 8.15 -5.23 -0.25
C ALA A 276 8.43 -5.94 -1.59
N ALA A 277 7.42 -6.03 -2.47
CA ALA A 277 7.55 -6.56 -3.81
C ALA A 277 8.63 -5.86 -4.66
N SER A 278 8.94 -4.59 -4.38
CA SER A 278 10.01 -3.84 -5.06
C SER A 278 11.39 -4.49 -4.88
N TYR A 279 11.64 -5.13 -3.73
CA TYR A 279 12.90 -5.86 -3.47
C TYR A 279 13.04 -7.07 -4.39
N ILE A 280 11.99 -7.89 -4.47
CA ILE A 280 11.98 -9.11 -5.28
C ILE A 280 12.14 -8.73 -6.75
N MET A 281 11.40 -7.71 -7.23
CA MET A 281 11.51 -7.24 -8.61
C MET A 281 12.89 -6.67 -8.94
N ALA A 282 13.51 -5.92 -8.02
CA ALA A 282 14.88 -5.43 -8.20
C ALA A 282 15.88 -6.59 -8.32
N ARG A 283 15.73 -7.63 -7.49
CA ARG A 283 16.59 -8.81 -7.52
C ARG A 283 16.42 -9.63 -8.80
N THR A 284 15.18 -9.85 -9.25
CA THR A 284 14.90 -10.54 -10.52
C THR A 284 15.39 -9.76 -11.73
N ALA A 285 15.45 -8.43 -11.63
CA ALA A 285 15.97 -7.55 -12.68
C ALA A 285 17.50 -7.42 -12.68
N ASP A 286 18.21 -8.17 -11.83
CA ASP A 286 19.65 -8.04 -11.59
C ASP A 286 20.07 -6.59 -11.24
N GLY A 287 19.19 -5.88 -10.55
CA GLY A 287 19.41 -4.53 -10.07
C GLY A 287 19.91 -4.49 -8.63
N ASN A 288 20.27 -3.29 -8.17
CA ASN A 288 20.61 -2.96 -6.78
C ASN A 288 19.44 -3.21 -5.79
N TYR A 289 19.24 -4.47 -5.40
CA TYR A 289 18.21 -4.89 -4.45
C TYR A 289 18.49 -4.37 -3.03
N GLU A 290 19.73 -3.99 -2.71
CA GLU A 290 20.09 -3.31 -1.46
C GLU A 290 19.50 -1.90 -1.39
N LEU A 291 19.50 -1.14 -2.50
CA LEU A 291 18.81 0.15 -2.59
C LEU A 291 17.31 -0.04 -2.36
N ALA A 292 16.69 -1.02 -3.01
CA ALA A 292 15.27 -1.32 -2.81
C ALA A 292 14.96 -1.67 -1.35
N ALA A 293 15.79 -2.53 -0.72
CA ALA A 293 15.65 -2.89 0.69
C ALA A 293 15.76 -1.67 1.62
N ALA A 294 16.75 -0.80 1.37
CA ALA A 294 16.93 0.42 2.15
C ALA A 294 15.70 1.34 2.04
N ILE A 295 15.17 1.56 0.84
CA ILE A 295 13.97 2.38 0.63
C ILE A 295 12.76 1.79 1.36
N ILE A 296 12.54 0.47 1.27
CA ILE A 296 11.43 -0.21 1.97
C ILE A 296 11.53 0.03 3.47
N VAL A 297 12.72 -0.15 4.06
CA VAL A 297 12.90 0.06 5.51
C VAL A 297 12.68 1.53 5.89
N ILE A 298 13.29 2.48 5.17
CA ILE A 298 13.16 3.91 5.46
C ILE A 298 11.71 4.35 5.34
N THR A 299 11.02 4.00 4.24
CA THR A 299 9.62 4.40 4.04
C THR A 299 8.70 3.77 5.06
N THR A 300 8.93 2.51 5.42
CA THR A 300 8.09 1.81 6.42
C THR A 300 8.23 2.43 7.81
N LEU A 301 9.44 2.78 8.23
CA LEU A 301 9.66 3.51 9.49
C LEU A 301 9.11 4.93 9.41
N ALA A 302 9.30 5.62 8.28
CA ALA A 302 8.77 6.96 8.07
C ALA A 302 7.24 6.98 8.10
N ALA A 303 6.56 5.94 7.61
CA ALA A 303 5.10 5.83 7.62
C ALA A 303 4.51 5.98 9.02
N ALA A 304 5.17 5.45 10.06
CA ALA A 304 4.73 5.61 11.44
C ALA A 304 4.64 7.08 11.86
N VAL A 305 5.44 7.97 11.28
CA VAL A 305 5.45 9.40 11.57
C VAL A 305 4.62 10.17 10.55
N THR A 306 4.89 10.00 9.25
CA THR A 306 4.26 10.79 8.18
C THR A 306 2.76 10.53 8.07
N THR A 307 2.30 9.30 8.29
CA THR A 307 0.88 8.98 8.29
C THR A 307 0.16 9.65 9.45
N ASN A 308 0.71 9.57 10.67
CA ASN A 308 0.15 10.23 11.85
C ASN A 308 0.08 11.75 11.68
N VAL A 309 1.18 12.37 11.23
CA VAL A 309 1.23 13.81 10.99
C VAL A 309 0.23 14.22 9.89
N GLY A 310 0.16 13.46 8.80
CA GLY A 310 -0.75 13.76 7.70
C GLY A 310 -2.22 13.64 8.09
N ILE A 311 -2.62 12.56 8.78
CA ILE A 311 -4.00 12.41 9.29
C ILE A 311 -4.33 13.57 10.25
N PHE A 312 -3.44 13.87 11.19
CA PHE A 312 -3.63 14.96 12.14
C PHE A 312 -3.89 16.29 11.43
N ILE A 313 -3.08 16.63 10.41
CA ILE A 313 -3.24 17.86 9.63
C ILE A 313 -4.60 17.88 8.90
N LEU A 314 -4.97 16.77 8.27
CA LEU A 314 -6.22 16.68 7.51
C LEU A 314 -7.46 16.78 8.41
N GLN A 315 -7.44 16.14 9.58
CA GLN A 315 -8.52 16.22 10.59
C GLN A 315 -8.58 17.62 11.21
N TRP A 316 -7.44 18.19 11.57
CA TRP A 316 -7.37 19.54 12.13
C TRP A 316 -7.85 20.60 11.14
N GLY A 317 -7.60 20.41 9.84
CA GLY A 317 -8.13 21.25 8.77
C GLY A 317 -9.63 21.05 8.48
N GLY A 318 -10.28 20.06 9.11
CA GLY A 318 -11.68 19.70 8.87
C GLY A 318 -11.94 19.16 7.46
N TRP A 319 -10.93 18.59 6.81
CA TRP A 319 -11.05 18.05 5.45
C TRP A 319 -11.41 16.58 5.40
N ILE A 320 -11.09 15.83 6.46
CA ILE A 320 -11.44 14.42 6.66
C ILE A 320 -12.07 14.19 8.01
#